data_AF-A0A1P8YJB1-F1
#
_entry.id   AF-A0A1P8YJB1-F1
#
_cell.length_a   1.000
_cell.length_b   1.000
_cell.length_c   1.000
_cell.angle_alpha   90.00
_cell.angle_beta   90.00
_cell.angle_gamma   90.00
#
_symmetry.space_group_name_H-M   'P 1'
#
loop_
_entity.id
_entity.type
_entity.pdbx_description
1 polymer ?
#
loop_
_entity_poly.entity_id
_entity_poly.type
_entity_poly.pdbx_seq_one_letter_code
_entity_poly.pdbx_strand_id
1 'polypeptide(L)'
;MTLGGEPNFRELEPGIVTDFSARMSYGSYLDLGTLLSAQNPVSEPQHHDEMLFIIAHQTTELWLKLVLHEVRAARAAFAEDSIGVALKCIARVKHIQKSMTEQWSILATLTPTEYAEFRGFLGSASGFQSYQYRAVEFILGNKNADLLRVFEADPPSHAVLDDLLGEPTLYDEFWRCLARAGYDVPGSALDREVAGAYALNPELMPLVKHVYEHPGTAGPRTSPSRSSSTWRRASSSGGFGTYGPSCG
;
A
#
# COMPACT_ATOMS: atom_id res chain seq x y z
N MET A 1 51.66 29.26 17.75
CA MET A 1 50.58 28.25 17.70
C MET A 1 49.74 28.54 16.47
N THR A 2 50.02 27.85 15.36
CA THR A 2 49.19 27.88 14.15
C THR A 2 48.09 26.84 14.30
N LEU A 3 46.87 27.30 14.59
CA LEU A 3 45.66 26.47 14.48
C LEU A 3 45.35 26.31 12.99
N GLY A 4 46.04 25.39 12.32
CA GLY A 4 45.67 24.94 10.99
C GLY A 4 44.48 24.00 11.12
N GLY A 5 43.26 24.54 10.97
CA GLY A 5 42.07 23.71 10.84
C GLY A 5 42.12 22.97 9.50
N GLU A 6 42.04 21.65 9.54
CA GLU A 6 41.78 20.82 8.36
C GLU A 6 40.58 21.39 7.59
N PRO A 7 40.68 21.55 6.27
CA PRO A 7 39.60 22.15 5.49
C PRO A 7 38.40 21.19 5.42
N ASN A 8 37.20 21.69 5.75
CA ASN A 8 35.96 20.90 5.77
C ASN A 8 35.35 20.76 4.37
N PHE A 9 36.05 20.09 3.45
CA PHE A 9 35.49 19.70 2.15
C PHE A 9 35.85 18.26 1.81
N ARG A 10 35.01 17.63 0.98
CA ARG A 10 35.30 16.33 0.38
C ARG A 10 35.91 16.58 -1.01
N GLU A 11 37.08 16.00 -1.27
CA GLU A 11 37.68 16.04 -2.60
C GLU A 11 36.79 15.34 -3.62
N LEU A 12 36.76 15.87 -4.85
CA LEU A 12 36.03 15.26 -5.96
C LEU A 12 36.70 13.93 -6.35
N GLU A 13 35.96 12.84 -6.24
CA GLU A 13 36.46 11.51 -6.61
C GLU A 13 36.72 11.43 -8.13
N PRO A 14 37.85 10.84 -8.56
CA PRO A 14 38.12 10.60 -9.96
C PRO A 14 37.03 9.71 -10.58
N GLY A 15 36.36 10.20 -11.64
CA GLY A 15 35.32 9.46 -12.37
C GLY A 15 33.90 10.00 -12.19
N ILE A 16 33.68 11.01 -11.34
CA ILE A 16 32.40 11.73 -11.27
C ILE A 16 32.15 12.41 -12.62
N VAL A 17 31.00 12.10 -13.23
CA VAL A 17 30.52 12.78 -14.43
C VAL A 17 30.05 14.18 -14.05
N THR A 18 30.57 15.20 -14.73
CA THR A 18 30.29 16.61 -14.43
C THR A 18 29.46 17.31 -15.52
N ASP A 19 29.40 16.75 -16.73
CA ASP A 19 28.59 17.27 -17.83
C ASP A 19 27.29 16.46 -18.00
N PHE A 20 26.17 17.10 -17.69
CA PHE A 20 24.82 16.55 -17.85
C PHE A 20 24.01 17.30 -18.93
N SER A 21 24.64 18.10 -19.79
CA SER A 21 23.95 18.87 -20.84
C SER A 21 23.16 18.00 -21.83
N ALA A 22 23.64 16.78 -22.09
CA ALA A 22 23.02 15.80 -22.99
C ALA A 22 22.68 14.47 -22.29
N ARG A 23 22.74 14.40 -20.96
CA ARG A 23 22.51 13.18 -20.17
C ARG A 23 21.43 13.43 -19.13
N MET A 24 20.67 12.39 -18.81
CA MET A 24 19.72 12.43 -17.70
C MET A 24 20.49 12.74 -16.40
N SER A 25 20.16 13.88 -15.79
CA SER A 25 20.63 14.25 -14.47
C SER A 25 19.67 13.74 -13.39
N TYR A 26 20.14 13.66 -12.14
CA TYR A 26 19.28 13.35 -10.99
C TYR A 26 18.06 14.26 -10.91
N GLY A 27 18.26 15.57 -11.10
CA GLY A 27 17.18 16.55 -11.09
C GLY A 27 16.15 16.32 -12.19
N SER A 28 16.59 15.94 -13.40
CA SER A 28 15.68 15.63 -14.51
C SER A 28 14.91 14.32 -14.32
N TYR A 29 15.54 13.29 -13.73
CA TYR A 29 14.89 12.00 -13.50
C TYR A 29 13.77 12.09 -12.45
N LEU A 30 13.99 12.88 -11.40
CA LEU A 30 13.01 13.07 -10.31
C LEU A 30 12.08 14.28 -10.52
N ASP A 31 12.23 14.98 -11.65
CA ASP A 31 11.52 16.22 -11.96
C ASP A 31 11.56 17.25 -10.79
N LEU A 32 12.76 17.46 -10.24
CA LEU A 32 12.93 18.30 -9.05
C LEU A 32 12.62 19.77 -9.33
N GLY A 33 12.70 20.22 -10.59
CA GLY A 33 12.31 21.57 -10.98
C GLY A 33 10.83 21.83 -10.66
N THR A 34 9.95 20.90 -11.03
CA THR A 34 8.52 20.98 -10.72
C THR A 34 8.23 20.63 -9.27
N LEU A 35 8.84 19.58 -8.72
CA LEU A 35 8.57 19.13 -7.35
C LEU A 35 8.95 20.20 -6.30
N LEU A 36 10.12 20.83 -6.45
CA LEU A 36 10.64 21.83 -5.51
C LEU A 36 10.17 23.26 -5.81
N SER A 37 9.30 23.45 -6.81
CA SER A 37 8.60 24.72 -7.06
C SER A 37 7.13 24.69 -6.60
N ALA A 38 6.67 23.57 -6.03
CA ALA A 38 5.28 23.37 -5.65
C ALA A 38 4.94 23.95 -4.27
N GLN A 39 5.92 24.42 -3.50
CA GLN A 39 5.73 24.95 -2.15
C GLN A 39 5.43 26.46 -2.20
N ASN A 40 4.14 26.81 -2.14
CA ASN A 40 3.68 28.20 -2.29
C ASN A 40 2.93 28.65 -1.02
N PRO A 41 3.62 29.21 -0.01
CA PRO A 41 2.99 29.82 1.16
C PRO A 41 2.02 30.94 0.76
N VAL A 42 0.87 31.02 1.44
CA VAL A 42 -0.20 32.01 1.17
C VAL A 42 -0.39 33.02 2.29
N SER A 43 0.29 32.87 3.43
CA SER A 43 0.21 33.84 4.53
C SER A 43 0.85 35.18 4.19
N GLU A 44 0.25 36.26 4.69
CA GLU A 44 0.73 37.64 4.52
C GLU A 44 0.79 38.41 5.84
N PRO A 45 1.98 38.82 6.34
CA PRO A 45 3.30 38.44 5.83
C PRO A 45 3.52 36.93 5.92
N GLN A 46 4.43 36.41 5.08
CA GLN A 46 4.72 34.97 5.06
C GLN A 46 5.17 34.49 6.44
N HIS A 47 4.48 33.49 6.96
CA HIS A 47 4.76 32.81 8.22
C HIS A 47 5.83 31.74 8.02
N HIS A 48 6.76 31.62 8.98
CA HIS A 48 7.87 30.67 8.93
C HIS A 48 7.39 29.21 8.81
N ASP A 49 6.46 28.81 9.68
CA ASP A 49 6.02 27.42 9.79
C ASP A 49 5.02 26.96 8.71
N GLU A 50 4.59 27.85 7.82
CA GLU A 50 3.72 27.45 6.70
C GLU A 50 4.46 26.49 5.74
N MET A 51 5.78 26.65 5.60
CA MET A 51 6.61 25.73 4.80
C MET A 51 6.59 24.31 5.38
N LEU A 52 6.70 24.17 6.71
CA LEU A 52 6.58 22.88 7.39
C LEU A 52 5.21 22.26 7.12
N PHE A 53 4.14 23.06 7.24
CA PHE A 53 2.78 22.61 6.98
C PHE A 53 2.63 22.07 5.54
N ILE A 54 3.11 22.81 4.54
CA ILE A 54 3.04 22.39 3.13
C ILE A 54 3.83 21.11 2.89
N ILE A 55 5.11 21.07 3.32
CA ILE A 55 5.99 19.92 3.07
C ILE A 55 5.43 18.66 3.74
N ALA A 56 4.93 18.75 4.98
CA ALA A 56 4.35 17.60 5.68
C ALA A 56 3.17 16.98 4.92
N HIS A 57 2.32 17.79 4.28
CA HIS A 57 1.20 17.29 3.47
C HIS A 57 1.68 16.75 2.12
N GLN A 58 2.62 17.43 1.45
CA GLN A 58 3.16 16.97 0.17
C GLN A 58 3.90 15.63 0.30
N THR A 59 4.68 15.42 1.36
CA THR A 59 5.33 14.12 1.60
C THR A 59 4.30 13.02 1.87
N THR A 60 3.22 13.33 2.62
CA THR A 60 2.10 12.40 2.82
C THR A 60 1.46 12.01 1.50
N GLU A 61 1.17 12.96 0.62
CA GLU A 61 0.54 12.72 -0.69
C GLU A 61 1.45 11.88 -1.62
N LEU A 62 2.77 12.08 -1.56
CA LEU A 62 3.72 11.23 -2.28
C LEU A 62 3.72 9.79 -1.74
N TRP A 63 3.62 9.62 -0.42
CA TRP A 63 3.49 8.29 0.18
C TRP A 63 2.15 7.63 -0.14
N LEU A 64 1.04 8.36 -0.11
CA LEU A 64 -0.29 7.86 -0.50
C LEU A 64 -0.32 7.40 -1.95
N LYS A 65 0.33 8.15 -2.85
CA LYS A 65 0.52 7.76 -4.26
C LYS A 65 1.20 6.40 -4.37
N LEU A 66 2.29 6.19 -3.62
CA LEU A 66 3.02 4.93 -3.62
C LEU A 66 2.22 3.81 -2.94
N VAL A 67 1.51 4.08 -1.85
CA VAL A 67 0.59 3.11 -1.23
C VAL A 67 -0.45 2.63 -2.23
N LEU A 68 -1.12 3.54 -2.93
CA LEU A 68 -2.12 3.17 -3.93
C LEU A 68 -1.51 2.32 -5.06
N HIS A 69 -0.31 2.67 -5.53
CA HIS A 69 0.43 1.88 -6.51
C HIS A 69 0.68 0.43 -6.03
N GLU A 70 1.18 0.28 -4.80
CA GLU A 70 1.48 -1.04 -4.22
C GLU A 70 0.23 -1.85 -3.89
N VAL A 71 -0.84 -1.21 -3.43
CA VAL A 71 -2.11 -1.91 -3.13
C VAL A 71 -2.79 -2.38 -4.41
N ARG A 72 -2.74 -1.60 -5.51
CA ARG A 72 -3.19 -2.06 -6.83
C ARG A 72 -2.39 -3.26 -7.32
N ALA A 73 -1.07 -3.24 -7.16
CA ALA A 73 -0.21 -4.37 -7.50
C ALA A 73 -0.52 -5.60 -6.65
N ALA A 74 -0.74 -5.44 -5.34
CA ALA A 74 -1.11 -6.53 -4.44
C ALA A 74 -2.48 -7.14 -4.81
N ARG A 75 -3.47 -6.30 -5.14
CA ARG A 75 -4.80 -6.74 -5.59
C ARG A 75 -4.69 -7.55 -6.89
N ALA A 76 -3.95 -7.05 -7.88
CA ALA A 76 -3.71 -7.78 -9.13
C ALA A 76 -3.00 -9.11 -8.88
N ALA A 77 -1.98 -9.12 -8.02
CA ALA A 77 -1.27 -10.34 -7.65
C ALA A 77 -2.18 -11.37 -6.96
N PHE A 78 -3.14 -10.96 -6.12
CA PHE A 78 -4.14 -11.88 -5.60
C PHE A 78 -5.08 -12.41 -6.69
N ALA A 79 -5.53 -11.56 -7.63
CA ALA A 79 -6.36 -11.98 -8.75
C ALA A 79 -5.65 -13.02 -9.65
N GLU A 80 -4.33 -12.95 -9.73
CA GLU A 80 -3.46 -13.87 -10.49
C GLU A 80 -2.88 -15.02 -9.64
N ASP A 81 -3.39 -15.24 -8.43
CA ASP A 81 -2.98 -16.31 -7.50
C ASP A 81 -1.49 -16.25 -7.08
N SER A 82 -0.85 -15.10 -7.25
CA SER A 82 0.54 -14.80 -6.91
C SER A 82 0.68 -14.27 -5.48
N ILE A 83 0.28 -15.07 -4.49
CA ILE A 83 0.25 -14.69 -3.05
C ILE A 83 1.59 -14.12 -2.58
N GLY A 84 2.73 -14.70 -2.99
CA GLY A 84 4.05 -14.22 -2.60
C GLY A 84 4.35 -12.79 -3.05
N VAL A 85 3.90 -12.43 -4.26
CA VAL A 85 4.01 -11.06 -4.80
C VAL A 85 3.10 -10.11 -4.03
N ALA A 86 1.84 -10.51 -3.79
CA ALA A 86 0.88 -9.72 -3.02
C ALA A 86 1.42 -9.40 -1.62
N LEU A 87 1.94 -10.40 -0.91
CA LEU A 87 2.52 -10.24 0.43
C LEU A 87 3.77 -9.34 0.42
N LYS A 88 4.61 -9.40 -0.63
CA LYS A 88 5.76 -8.51 -0.80
C LYS A 88 5.31 -7.04 -0.95
N CYS A 89 4.29 -6.78 -1.78
CA CYS A 89 3.71 -5.43 -1.93
C CYS A 89 3.10 -4.94 -0.62
N ILE A 90 2.31 -5.77 0.08
CA ILE A 90 1.73 -5.42 1.38
C ILE A 90 2.82 -5.14 2.42
N ALA A 91 3.91 -5.90 2.43
CA ALA A 91 5.05 -5.63 3.31
C ALA A 91 5.65 -4.25 3.04
N ARG A 92 5.78 -3.84 1.78
CA ARG A 92 6.22 -2.49 1.42
C ARG A 92 5.24 -1.42 1.89
N VAL A 93 3.93 -1.63 1.71
CA VAL A 93 2.89 -0.73 2.23
C VAL A 93 3.04 -0.51 3.75
N LYS A 94 3.31 -1.57 4.52
CA LYS A 94 3.56 -1.45 5.97
C LYS A 94 4.74 -0.54 6.30
N HIS A 95 5.83 -0.64 5.54
CA HIS A 95 6.99 0.24 5.71
C HIS A 95 6.67 1.70 5.36
N ILE A 96 5.91 1.94 4.30
CA ILE A 96 5.46 3.29 3.92
C ILE A 96 4.56 3.89 5.01
N GLN A 97 3.60 3.10 5.52
CA GLN A 97 2.73 3.52 6.63
C GLN A 97 3.54 3.88 7.88
N LYS A 98 4.58 3.10 8.21
CA LYS A 98 5.49 3.44 9.30
C LYS A 98 6.14 4.82 9.09
N SER A 99 6.66 5.11 7.90
CA SER A 99 7.24 6.44 7.59
C SER A 99 6.21 7.56 7.70
N MET A 100 4.98 7.36 7.21
CA MET A 100 3.88 8.31 7.39
C MET A 100 3.46 8.48 8.85
N THR A 101 3.62 7.46 9.70
CA THR A 101 3.38 7.57 11.14
C THR A 101 4.50 8.34 11.83
N GLU A 102 5.76 8.07 11.48
CA GLU A 102 6.93 8.71 12.11
C GLU A 102 7.03 10.20 11.79
N GLN A 103 6.68 10.63 10.57
CA GLN A 103 6.74 12.05 10.20
C GLN A 103 5.80 12.94 11.04
N TRP A 104 4.79 12.39 11.70
CA TRP A 104 3.93 13.17 12.61
C TRP A 104 4.72 13.83 13.74
N SER A 105 5.86 13.24 14.14
CA SER A 105 6.75 13.85 15.12
C SER A 105 7.34 15.18 14.67
N ILE A 106 7.53 15.38 13.36
CA ILE A 106 7.97 16.65 12.77
C ILE A 106 6.82 17.65 12.80
N LEU A 107 5.63 17.26 12.35
CA LEU A 107 4.48 18.16 12.37
C LEU A 107 4.05 18.53 13.80
N ALA A 108 4.30 17.66 14.78
CA ALA A 108 4.03 17.93 16.19
C ALA A 108 4.94 19.02 16.80
N THR A 109 5.99 19.47 16.11
CA THR A 109 6.76 20.64 16.54
C THR A 109 6.04 21.96 16.25
N LEU A 110 4.98 21.94 15.42
CA LEU A 110 4.12 23.10 15.19
C LEU A 110 3.16 23.28 16.37
N THR A 111 3.33 24.38 17.10
CA THR A 111 2.48 24.68 18.25
C THR A 111 1.10 25.18 17.81
N PRO A 112 0.06 25.02 18.64
CA PRO A 112 -1.26 25.60 18.36
C PRO A 112 -1.24 27.12 18.16
N THR A 113 -0.32 27.83 18.83
CA THR A 113 -0.15 29.28 18.70
C THR A 113 0.36 29.64 17.30
N GLU A 114 1.48 29.05 16.87
CA GLU A 114 2.05 29.27 15.53
C GLU A 114 1.05 28.89 14.44
N TYR A 115 0.32 27.78 14.62
CA TYR A 115 -0.70 27.40 13.64
C TYR A 115 -1.85 28.41 13.54
N ALA A 116 -2.27 29.01 14.65
CA ALA A 116 -3.33 30.02 14.64
C ALA A 116 -2.93 31.28 13.86
N GLU A 117 -1.64 31.59 13.77
CA GLU A 117 -1.12 32.79 13.08
C GLU A 117 -1.30 32.73 11.56
N PHE A 118 -1.24 31.54 10.94
CA PHE A 118 -1.43 31.39 9.48
C PHE A 118 -2.69 30.62 9.06
N ARG A 119 -3.39 29.94 9.98
CA ARG A 119 -4.58 29.14 9.66
C ARG A 119 -5.67 29.92 8.92
N GLY A 120 -5.83 31.21 9.22
CA GLY A 120 -6.82 32.06 8.56
C GLY A 120 -6.65 32.18 7.04
N PHE A 121 -5.42 32.02 6.54
CA PHE A 121 -5.11 32.12 5.11
C PHE A 121 -5.43 30.84 4.33
N LEU A 122 -5.56 29.69 4.99
CA LEU A 122 -5.81 28.40 4.35
C LEU A 122 -7.23 28.24 3.77
N GLY A 123 -8.13 29.18 4.08
CA GLY A 123 -9.50 29.18 3.58
C GLY A 123 -10.26 27.91 3.95
N SER A 124 -10.87 27.26 2.96
CA SER A 124 -11.64 26.01 3.13
C SER A 124 -10.82 24.74 2.83
N ALA A 125 -9.50 24.85 2.62
CA ALA A 125 -8.67 23.71 2.29
C ALA A 125 -8.68 22.68 3.44
N SER A 126 -8.91 21.41 3.10
CA SER A 126 -8.99 20.34 4.10
C SER A 126 -8.46 19.02 3.55
N GLY A 127 -7.87 18.20 4.43
CA GLY A 127 -7.46 16.82 4.10
C GLY A 127 -8.62 15.93 3.62
N PHE A 128 -9.87 16.30 3.90
CA PHE A 128 -11.05 15.63 3.33
C PHE A 128 -11.10 15.69 1.79
N GLN A 129 -10.40 16.65 1.18
CA GLN A 129 -10.30 16.83 -0.26
C GLN A 129 -9.13 16.04 -0.87
N SER A 130 -8.44 15.20 -0.10
CA SER A 130 -7.41 14.30 -0.64
C SER A 130 -8.07 13.12 -1.37
N TYR A 131 -8.06 13.17 -2.70
CA TYR A 131 -8.57 12.06 -3.52
C TYR A 131 -7.69 10.80 -3.37
N GLN A 132 -6.38 10.94 -3.16
CA GLN A 132 -5.48 9.79 -2.98
C GLN A 132 -5.76 9.07 -1.66
N TYR A 133 -6.00 9.82 -0.58
CA TYR A 133 -6.44 9.25 0.68
C TYR A 133 -7.75 8.47 0.50
N ARG A 134 -8.73 9.07 -0.18
CA ARG A 134 -10.02 8.43 -0.47
C ARG A 134 -9.86 7.18 -1.34
N ALA A 135 -8.96 7.22 -2.33
CA ALA A 135 -8.65 6.09 -3.19
C ALA A 135 -8.07 4.91 -2.39
N VAL A 136 -7.17 5.19 -1.45
CA VAL A 136 -6.62 4.17 -0.53
C VAL A 136 -7.73 3.60 0.36
N GLU A 137 -8.65 4.43 0.88
CA GLU A 137 -9.79 3.93 1.65
C GLU A 137 -10.71 3.02 0.82
N PHE A 138 -11.03 3.40 -0.42
CA PHE A 138 -11.92 2.64 -1.30
C PHE A 138 -11.32 1.27 -1.66
N ILE A 139 -10.05 1.22 -2.07
CA ILE A 139 -9.41 -0.04 -2.44
C ILE A 139 -9.21 -0.99 -1.23
N LEU A 140 -9.19 -0.45 -0.01
CA LEU A 140 -9.14 -1.22 1.23
C LEU A 140 -10.53 -1.59 1.79
N GLY A 141 -11.61 -1.09 1.18
CA GLY A 141 -12.99 -1.50 1.46
C GLY A 141 -13.86 -0.50 2.23
N ASN A 142 -13.32 0.67 2.61
CA ASN A 142 -14.10 1.77 3.17
C ASN A 142 -14.71 2.63 2.04
N LYS A 143 -15.64 2.02 1.30
CA LYS A 143 -16.30 2.65 0.14
C LYS A 143 -17.50 3.48 0.56
N ASN A 144 -17.64 4.66 -0.04
CA ASN A 144 -18.80 5.53 0.15
C ASN A 144 -19.03 6.38 -1.11
N ALA A 145 -20.07 6.07 -1.86
CA ALA A 145 -20.42 6.75 -3.12
C ALA A 145 -20.69 8.26 -2.93
N ASP A 146 -21.23 8.67 -1.78
CA ASP A 146 -21.56 10.08 -1.53
C ASP A 146 -20.33 10.99 -1.55
N LEU A 147 -19.15 10.42 -1.30
CA LEU A 147 -17.89 11.17 -1.28
C LEU A 147 -17.38 11.54 -2.68
N LEU A 148 -17.91 10.94 -3.74
CA LEU A 148 -17.63 11.37 -5.12
C LEU A 148 -18.05 12.83 -5.36
N ARG A 149 -19.09 13.30 -4.66
CA ARG A 149 -19.59 14.68 -4.75
C ARG A 149 -18.55 15.72 -4.38
N VAL A 150 -17.58 15.38 -3.51
CA VAL A 150 -16.48 16.26 -3.10
C VAL A 150 -15.54 16.54 -4.28
N PHE A 151 -15.50 15.65 -5.27
CA PHE A 151 -14.56 15.68 -6.39
C PHE A 151 -15.23 16.02 -7.74
N GLU A 152 -16.50 16.42 -7.77
CA GLU A 152 -17.22 16.80 -9.00
C GLU A 152 -16.51 17.93 -9.78
N ALA A 153 -15.84 18.84 -9.08
CA ALA A 153 -15.09 19.94 -9.68
C ALA A 153 -13.70 19.52 -10.21
N ASP A 154 -13.25 18.28 -9.96
CA ASP A 154 -11.99 17.71 -10.40
C ASP A 154 -12.23 16.37 -11.13
N PRO A 155 -12.60 16.41 -12.43
CA PRO A 155 -12.98 15.21 -13.18
C PRO A 155 -11.92 14.10 -13.20
N PRO A 156 -10.60 14.39 -13.32
CA PRO A 156 -9.57 13.37 -13.19
C PRO A 156 -9.60 12.61 -11.85
N SER A 157 -9.69 13.32 -10.72
CA SER A 157 -9.76 12.70 -9.40
C SER A 157 -11.06 11.94 -9.18
N HIS A 158 -12.19 12.51 -9.65
CA HIS A 158 -13.48 11.83 -9.61
C HIS A 158 -13.45 10.49 -10.36
N ALA A 159 -12.91 10.47 -11.59
CA ALA A 159 -12.83 9.25 -12.40
C ALA A 159 -12.04 8.14 -11.68
N VAL A 160 -10.91 8.48 -11.06
CA VAL A 160 -10.11 7.51 -10.28
C VAL A 160 -10.92 6.90 -9.14
N LEU A 161 -11.73 7.70 -8.45
CA LEU A 161 -12.54 7.24 -7.32
C LEU A 161 -13.75 6.43 -7.77
N ASP A 162 -14.39 6.83 -8.86
CA ASP A 162 -15.52 6.12 -9.46
C ASP A 162 -15.11 4.73 -9.94
N ASP A 163 -13.96 4.63 -10.63
CA ASP A 163 -13.37 3.34 -11.02
C ASP A 163 -13.14 2.44 -9.80
N LEU A 164 -12.47 2.96 -8.76
CA LEU A 164 -12.20 2.21 -7.53
C LEU A 164 -13.47 1.81 -6.76
N LEU A 165 -14.54 2.62 -6.86
CA LEU A 165 -15.83 2.29 -6.29
C LEU A 165 -16.45 1.07 -6.98
N GLY A 166 -16.34 0.98 -8.30
CA GLY A 166 -16.84 -0.17 -9.10
C GLY A 166 -15.95 -1.43 -9.03
N GLU A 167 -14.67 -1.29 -8.70
CA GLU A 167 -13.71 -2.40 -8.70
C GLU A 167 -13.64 -3.21 -7.39
N PRO A 168 -13.33 -4.52 -7.43
CA PRO A 168 -13.06 -5.30 -6.21
C PRO A 168 -11.98 -4.65 -5.34
N THR A 169 -12.14 -4.79 -4.02
CA THR A 169 -11.16 -4.33 -3.03
C THR A 169 -9.98 -5.31 -2.94
N LEU A 170 -8.91 -4.92 -2.27
CA LEU A 170 -7.83 -5.84 -1.89
C LEU A 170 -8.37 -7.04 -1.10
N TYR A 171 -9.35 -6.83 -0.22
CA TYR A 171 -9.92 -7.87 0.62
C TYR A 171 -10.82 -8.84 -0.17
N ASP A 172 -11.54 -8.33 -1.16
CA ASP A 172 -12.34 -9.15 -2.08
C ASP A 172 -11.44 -10.10 -2.88
N GLU A 173 -10.36 -9.59 -3.45
CA GLU A 173 -9.41 -10.43 -4.22
C GLU A 173 -8.63 -11.39 -3.31
N PHE A 174 -8.34 -11.01 -2.07
CA PHE A 174 -7.77 -11.94 -1.09
C PHE A 174 -8.69 -13.15 -0.87
N TRP A 175 -9.99 -12.93 -0.62
CA TRP A 175 -10.94 -14.03 -0.42
C TRP A 175 -11.13 -14.88 -1.67
N ARG A 176 -11.21 -14.25 -2.85
CA ARG A 176 -11.29 -14.98 -4.13
C ARG A 176 -10.04 -15.82 -4.38
N CYS A 177 -8.86 -15.30 -4.07
CA CYS A 177 -7.59 -16.04 -4.16
C CYS A 177 -7.59 -17.25 -3.23
N LEU A 178 -8.05 -17.10 -1.97
CA LEU A 178 -8.18 -18.23 -1.04
C LEU A 178 -9.19 -19.27 -1.53
N ALA A 179 -10.33 -18.84 -2.09
CA ALA A 179 -11.30 -19.77 -2.67
C ALA A 179 -10.68 -20.58 -3.82
N ARG A 180 -9.92 -19.93 -4.72
CA ARG A 180 -9.19 -20.61 -5.81
C ARG A 180 -8.06 -21.51 -5.31
N ALA A 181 -7.43 -21.17 -4.20
CA ALA A 181 -6.48 -22.03 -3.49
C ALA A 181 -7.16 -23.22 -2.76
N GLY A 182 -8.50 -23.28 -2.77
CA GLY A 182 -9.35 -24.38 -2.28
C GLY A 182 -9.73 -24.29 -0.81
N TYR A 183 -9.66 -23.09 -0.21
CA TYR A 183 -10.28 -22.82 1.08
C TYR A 183 -11.80 -22.71 0.95
N ASP A 184 -12.52 -23.11 2.00
CA ASP A 184 -13.99 -23.05 2.07
C ASP A 184 -14.47 -21.62 2.39
N VAL A 185 -14.28 -20.71 1.44
CA VAL A 185 -14.71 -19.31 1.54
C VAL A 185 -16.21 -19.23 1.23
N PRO A 186 -17.03 -18.63 2.10
CA PRO A 186 -18.47 -18.54 1.89
C PRO A 186 -18.81 -17.63 0.69
N GLY A 187 -19.87 -17.97 -0.05
CA GLY A 187 -20.34 -17.18 -1.19
C GLY A 187 -20.69 -15.73 -0.81
N SER A 188 -21.11 -15.48 0.43
CA SER A 188 -21.35 -14.14 0.97
C SER A 188 -20.11 -13.22 0.94
N ALA A 189 -18.90 -13.77 0.90
CA ALA A 189 -17.66 -13.01 0.71
C ALA A 189 -17.23 -12.90 -0.77
N LEU A 190 -17.61 -13.86 -1.62
CA LEU A 190 -17.20 -13.92 -3.03
C LEU A 190 -18.07 -13.05 -3.94
N ASP A 191 -19.38 -13.03 -3.65
CA ASP A 191 -20.43 -12.46 -4.49
C ASP A 191 -21.07 -11.19 -3.90
N ARG A 192 -20.38 -10.53 -2.97
CA ARG A 192 -20.90 -9.30 -2.34
C ARG A 192 -21.02 -8.15 -3.33
N GLU A 193 -21.88 -7.18 -3.02
CA GLU A 193 -21.96 -5.92 -3.76
C GLU A 193 -20.68 -5.09 -3.56
N VAL A 194 -19.85 -5.03 -4.60
CA VAL A 194 -18.51 -4.44 -4.56
C VAL A 194 -18.51 -2.94 -4.26
N ALA A 195 -19.51 -2.20 -4.73
CA ALA A 195 -19.63 -0.75 -4.55
C ALA A 195 -20.01 -0.36 -3.11
N GLY A 196 -20.62 -1.26 -2.35
CA GLY A 196 -20.93 -1.05 -0.95
C GLY A 196 -19.71 -1.11 -0.04
N ALA A 197 -19.77 -0.37 1.07
CA ALA A 197 -18.81 -0.48 2.17
C ALA A 197 -18.75 -1.93 2.68
N TYR A 198 -17.55 -2.37 3.07
CA TYR A 198 -17.42 -3.68 3.69
C TYR A 198 -18.17 -3.72 5.04
N ALA A 199 -19.04 -4.72 5.21
CA ALA A 199 -19.68 -5.04 6.47
C ALA A 199 -19.07 -6.31 7.08
N LEU A 200 -19.03 -6.39 8.40
CA LEU A 200 -18.61 -7.61 9.10
C LEU A 200 -19.42 -8.80 8.57
N ASN A 201 -18.72 -9.82 8.06
CA ASN A 201 -19.32 -11.07 7.61
C ASN A 201 -19.02 -12.20 8.61
N PRO A 202 -19.98 -12.59 9.46
CA PRO A 202 -19.78 -13.66 10.45
C PRO A 202 -19.52 -15.04 9.85
N GLU A 203 -19.88 -15.30 8.59
CA GLU A 203 -19.65 -16.59 7.94
C GLU A 203 -18.17 -16.85 7.66
N LEU A 204 -17.33 -15.81 7.64
CA LEU A 204 -15.88 -15.95 7.51
C LEU A 204 -15.19 -16.42 8.79
N MET A 205 -15.81 -16.23 9.96
CA MET A 205 -15.18 -16.48 11.26
C MET A 205 -14.77 -17.95 11.47
N PRO A 206 -15.59 -18.96 11.11
CA PRO A 206 -15.17 -20.34 11.16
C PRO A 206 -13.91 -20.63 10.33
N LEU A 207 -13.82 -20.08 9.12
CA LEU A 207 -12.65 -20.24 8.25
C LEU A 207 -11.42 -19.56 8.85
N VAL A 208 -11.54 -18.30 9.27
CA VAL A 208 -10.44 -17.55 9.91
C VAL A 208 -9.94 -18.31 11.14
N LYS A 209 -10.84 -18.72 12.03
CA LYS A 209 -10.50 -19.51 13.22
C LYS A 209 -9.72 -20.77 12.84
N HIS A 210 -10.21 -21.51 11.85
CA HIS A 210 -9.55 -22.74 11.40
C HIS A 210 -8.12 -22.51 10.92
N VAL A 211 -7.89 -21.47 10.10
CA VAL A 211 -6.55 -21.09 9.59
C VAL A 211 -5.59 -20.79 10.75
N TYR A 212 -6.06 -20.04 11.75
CA TYR A 212 -5.23 -19.68 12.92
C TYR A 212 -4.95 -20.87 13.85
N GLU A 213 -5.88 -21.82 13.98
CA GLU A 213 -5.69 -23.03 14.80
C GLU A 213 -4.78 -24.07 14.15
N HIS A 214 -4.56 -24.00 12.83
CA HIS A 214 -3.81 -25.00 12.06
C HIS A 214 -2.67 -24.36 11.24
N PRO A 215 -1.74 -23.62 11.87
CA PRO A 215 -0.64 -23.00 11.16
C PRO A 215 0.25 -24.07 10.49
N GLY A 216 0.37 -24.02 9.17
CA GLY A 216 1.20 -24.96 8.38
C GLY A 216 0.48 -26.18 7.81
N THR A 217 -0.75 -26.48 8.24
CA THR A 217 -1.57 -27.59 7.69
C THR A 217 -2.95 -27.16 7.21
N ALA A 218 -3.33 -25.90 7.42
CA ALA A 218 -4.52 -25.27 6.86
C ALA A 218 -4.40 -25.09 5.34
N GLY A 219 -4.11 -26.15 4.58
CA GLY A 219 -4.28 -26.19 3.12
C GLY A 219 -5.75 -26.43 2.75
N PRO A 220 -6.08 -26.46 1.44
CA PRO A 220 -7.43 -26.62 0.95
C PRO A 220 -8.18 -27.80 1.59
N ARG A 221 -9.37 -27.52 2.13
CA ARG A 221 -10.28 -28.57 2.60
C ARG A 221 -10.99 -29.16 1.39
N THR A 222 -10.58 -30.34 0.94
CA THR A 222 -11.50 -31.16 0.15
C THR A 222 -12.64 -31.59 1.07
N SER A 223 -13.84 -31.06 0.84
CA SER A 223 -15.05 -31.50 1.54
C SER A 223 -15.14 -33.05 1.55
N PRO A 224 -15.50 -33.70 2.68
CA PRO A 224 -15.61 -35.16 2.75
C PRO A 224 -16.75 -35.78 1.92
N SER A 225 -17.54 -35.02 1.15
CA SER A 225 -18.79 -35.54 0.55
C SER A 225 -18.82 -35.75 -0.96
N ARG A 226 -17.70 -35.61 -1.70
CA ARG A 226 -17.66 -35.98 -3.13
C ARG A 226 -16.46 -36.86 -3.51
N SER A 227 -16.77 -38.13 -3.76
CA SER A 227 -15.97 -39.16 -4.43
C SER A 227 -14.84 -39.84 -3.63
N SER A 228 -15.25 -40.60 -2.63
CA SER A 228 -14.55 -41.80 -2.19
C SER A 228 -14.54 -42.87 -3.30
N SER A 229 -13.75 -42.71 -4.37
CA SER A 229 -13.48 -43.84 -5.29
C SER A 229 -12.26 -43.71 -6.20
N THR A 230 -11.63 -42.53 -6.36
CA THR A 230 -10.56 -42.36 -7.35
C THR A 230 -9.13 -42.39 -6.80
N TRP A 231 -8.90 -42.11 -5.51
CA TRP A 231 -7.54 -42.04 -4.96
C TRP A 231 -6.96 -43.36 -4.42
N ARG A 232 -7.75 -44.42 -4.32
CA ARG A 232 -7.30 -45.73 -3.79
C ARG A 232 -6.71 -46.66 -4.86
N ARG A 233 -6.18 -46.11 -5.96
CA ARG A 233 -5.60 -46.88 -7.08
C ARG A 233 -4.17 -46.49 -7.47
N ALA A 234 -3.54 -45.56 -6.75
CA ALA A 234 -2.16 -45.11 -7.03
C ALA A 234 -1.11 -45.59 -6.01
N SER A 235 -1.50 -46.36 -4.99
CA SER A 235 -0.59 -46.88 -3.95
C SER A 235 -0.28 -48.38 -4.06
N SER A 236 -0.65 -49.02 -5.16
CA SER A 236 -0.37 -50.44 -5.41
C SER A 236 0.34 -50.67 -6.75
N SER A 237 1.51 -50.06 -6.92
CA SER A 237 2.50 -50.50 -7.92
C SER A 237 3.84 -49.80 -7.68
N GLY A 238 4.83 -50.54 -7.18
CA GLY A 238 6.20 -50.04 -7.05
C GLY A 238 7.02 -50.77 -6.01
N GLY A 239 7.32 -52.04 -6.25
CA GLY A 239 8.35 -52.77 -5.49
C GLY A 239 9.75 -52.43 -5.99
N PHE A 240 10.68 -52.23 -5.07
CA PHE A 240 12.14 -52.37 -5.17
C PHE A 240 12.59 -52.53 -3.71
N GLY A 241 13.32 -53.56 -3.29
CA GLY A 241 14.53 -54.11 -3.88
C GLY A 241 15.64 -53.92 -2.85
N THR A 242 15.98 -54.99 -2.13
CA THR A 242 17.00 -55.13 -1.09
C THR A 242 18.38 -54.60 -1.48
N TYR A 243 19.16 -54.05 -0.54
CA TYR A 243 20.54 -54.44 -0.21
C TYR A 243 21.06 -53.60 0.97
N GLY A 244 21.53 -54.27 2.03
CA GLY A 244 22.21 -53.66 3.19
C GLY A 244 23.72 -53.50 2.98
N PRO A 245 24.41 -52.93 3.98
CA PRO A 245 25.42 -53.74 4.65
C PRO A 245 25.38 -53.65 6.18
N SER A 246 25.81 -54.75 6.77
CA SER A 246 26.04 -55.05 8.18
C SER A 246 27.11 -54.20 8.85
N CYS A 247 26.87 -53.80 10.11
CA CYS A 247 27.86 -53.60 11.17
C CYS A 247 27.16 -53.74 12.53
N GLY A 248 27.64 -54.66 13.39
CA GLY A 248 27.22 -54.83 14.79
C GLY A 248 26.45 -56.11 15.07
#